data_AF-A0A7S1U6J5-F1
#
_entry.id   AF-A0A7S1U6J5-F1
#
_cell.length_a   1.000
_cell.length_b   1.000
_cell.length_c   1.000
_cell.angle_alpha   90.00
_cell.angle_beta   90.00
_cell.angle_gamma   90.00
#
_symmetry.space_group_name_H-M   'P 1'
#
loop_
_entity.id
_entity.type
_entity.pdbx_description
1 polymer ?
#
loop_
_entity_poly.entity_id
_entity_poly.type
_entity_poly.pdbx_seq_one_letter_code
_entity_poly.pdbx_strand_id
1 'polypeptide(L)'
;GVRAMQAEDGGEAASPTRALRLPATCRTVPPAPSYPAARQRFPHPSPTQPPAKSKMAVRTLPQQGSTALKDPASIKIAANPDVADFGCCQKCLICCFTQGGCPSKERSYIYVRENSVEYNVGIRHCIMEACGNPPPDHTYVSYFDRNPFVLSPYCGCNKGDPQIRLYEPGFMCCCMKCTAEEGLCTCLFNKKAAVITPFDTYCCCCPNKTKACCFGLGNCFGPVEGNPRWFSYVFVQPQDAETFVAAASEAMTAHRRGK
;
A
#
# COMPACT_ATOMS: atom_id res chain seq x y z
N GLY A 1 60.74 10.95 23.28
CA GLY A 1 60.52 12.30 23.83
C GLY A 1 59.15 12.76 23.43
N VAL A 2 58.18 12.62 24.34
CA VAL A 2 56.77 12.95 24.15
C VAL A 2 56.62 14.47 24.25
N ARG A 3 56.12 15.12 23.19
CA ARG A 3 55.75 16.55 23.23
C ARG A 3 54.28 16.66 23.65
N ALA A 4 54.07 17.40 24.73
CA ALA A 4 52.79 17.72 25.31
C ALA A 4 51.92 18.54 24.36
N MET A 5 50.66 18.13 24.20
CA MET A 5 49.58 18.98 23.71
C MET A 5 48.99 19.71 24.91
N GLN A 6 49.11 21.04 24.92
CA GLN A 6 48.34 21.90 25.80
C GLN A 6 47.01 22.24 25.13
N ALA A 7 45.96 22.17 25.95
CA ALA A 7 44.60 22.56 25.64
C ALA A 7 44.49 24.08 25.57
N GLU A 8 43.67 24.58 24.64
CA GLU A 8 43.04 25.89 24.77
C GLU A 8 41.52 25.72 24.63
N ASP A 9 40.84 26.15 25.70
CA ASP A 9 39.42 26.46 25.79
C ASP A 9 39.05 27.55 24.77
N GLY A 10 37.89 27.43 24.14
CA GLY A 10 37.39 28.48 23.27
C GLY A 10 35.97 28.28 22.79
N GLY A 11 35.03 29.00 23.41
CA GLY A 11 33.95 29.65 22.67
C GLY A 11 32.61 28.93 22.62
N GLU A 12 31.82 29.11 23.68
CA GLU A 12 30.38 28.91 23.71
C GLU A 12 29.69 29.96 22.79
N ALA A 13 29.29 29.55 21.58
CA ALA A 13 28.52 30.38 20.66
C ALA A 13 27.04 30.01 20.73
N ALA A 14 26.28 30.83 21.46
CA ALA A 14 24.83 30.76 21.52
C ALA A 14 24.21 31.00 20.13
N SER A 15 23.42 30.04 19.66
CA SER A 15 22.68 30.10 18.41
C SER A 15 21.33 30.82 18.61
N PRO A 16 20.99 31.88 17.86
CA PRO A 16 19.70 32.53 18.00
C PRO A 16 18.62 31.74 17.23
N THR A 17 17.74 31.08 17.98
CA THR A 17 16.51 30.47 17.49
C THR A 17 15.60 31.55 16.91
N ARG A 18 15.67 31.74 15.59
CA ARG A 18 14.78 32.64 14.86
C ARG A 18 13.41 31.98 14.73
N ALA A 19 12.53 32.28 15.70
CA ALA A 19 11.12 31.91 15.63
C ALA A 19 10.47 32.51 14.36
N LEU A 20 10.07 31.64 13.44
CA LEU A 20 9.22 31.98 12.31
C LEU A 20 7.87 32.45 12.85
N ARG A 21 7.64 33.77 12.83
CA ARG A 21 6.32 34.37 13.05
C ARG A 21 5.39 33.92 11.94
N LEU A 22 4.40 33.10 12.27
CA LEU A 22 3.25 32.82 11.42
C LEU A 22 2.47 34.13 11.18
N PRO A 23 1.97 34.39 9.96
CA PRO A 23 1.16 35.56 9.69
C PRO A 23 -0.15 35.52 10.49
N ALA A 24 -0.36 36.57 11.29
CA ALA A 24 -1.53 36.78 12.12
C ALA A 24 -2.74 37.20 11.27
N THR A 25 -3.38 36.26 10.60
CA THR A 25 -4.74 36.44 10.04
C THR A 25 -5.60 35.19 10.23
N CYS A 26 -5.55 34.57 11.42
CA CYS A 26 -6.68 33.80 11.91
C CYS A 26 -7.76 34.79 12.35
N ARG A 27 -8.66 35.16 11.42
CA ARG A 27 -9.94 35.75 11.80
C ARG A 27 -10.66 34.74 12.68
N THR A 28 -10.99 35.15 13.89
CA THR A 28 -11.95 34.47 14.77
C THR A 28 -13.21 34.16 13.98
N VAL A 29 -13.44 32.89 13.70
CA VAL A 29 -14.72 32.42 13.16
C VAL A 29 -15.76 32.70 14.24
N PRO A 30 -16.85 33.44 13.93
CA PRO A 30 -17.91 33.68 14.90
C PRO A 30 -18.47 32.32 15.36
N PRO A 31 -18.87 32.19 16.64
CA PRO A 31 -19.48 30.97 17.13
C PRO A 31 -20.68 30.61 16.26
N ALA A 32 -20.74 29.35 15.82
CA ALA A 32 -21.84 28.84 15.02
C ALA A 32 -23.17 29.12 15.73
N PRO A 33 -24.21 29.59 15.02
CA PRO A 33 -25.52 29.79 15.62
C PRO A 33 -26.00 28.47 16.21
N SER A 34 -26.34 28.50 17.51
CA SER A 34 -26.94 27.37 18.20
C SER A 34 -28.35 27.16 17.63
N TYR A 35 -28.48 26.25 16.68
CA TYR A 35 -29.79 25.81 16.21
C TYR A 35 -30.46 24.99 17.33
N PRO A 36 -31.71 25.29 17.69
CA PRO A 36 -32.45 24.46 18.62
C PRO A 36 -32.58 23.06 18.02
N ALA A 37 -32.28 22.03 18.82
CA ALA A 37 -32.42 20.63 18.44
C ALA A 37 -33.88 20.28 18.18
N ALA A 38 -34.35 20.56 16.97
CA ALA A 38 -35.61 20.04 16.48
C ALA A 38 -35.45 18.52 16.34
N ARG A 39 -35.96 17.77 17.33
CA ARG A 39 -36.18 16.33 17.21
C ARG A 39 -37.15 16.10 16.05
N GLN A 40 -36.61 15.95 14.83
CA GLN A 40 -37.36 15.33 13.74
C GLN A 40 -37.63 13.89 14.17
N ARG A 41 -38.88 13.61 14.55
CA ARG A 41 -39.38 12.24 14.63
C ARG A 41 -39.41 11.74 13.19
N PHE A 42 -38.42 10.95 12.82
CA PHE A 42 -38.46 10.21 11.56
C PHE A 42 -39.72 9.34 11.59
N PRO A 43 -40.62 9.43 10.59
CA PRO A 43 -41.75 8.52 10.49
C PRO A 43 -41.20 7.09 10.45
N HIS A 44 -41.78 6.22 11.28
CA HIS A 44 -41.49 4.79 11.23
C HIS A 44 -41.71 4.29 9.79
N PRO A 45 -40.78 3.52 9.21
CA PRO A 45 -40.97 2.99 7.87
C PRO A 45 -42.21 2.09 7.86
N SER A 46 -43.16 2.40 6.97
CA SER A 46 -44.29 1.53 6.67
C SER A 46 -43.79 0.13 6.29
N PRO A 47 -44.56 -0.95 6.60
CA PRO A 47 -44.22 -2.31 6.22
C PRO A 47 -43.96 -2.36 4.71
N THR A 48 -42.69 -2.54 4.36
CA THR A 48 -42.19 -2.45 3.00
C THR A 48 -42.75 -3.63 2.21
N GLN A 49 -43.45 -3.35 1.11
CA GLN A 49 -43.82 -4.37 0.13
C GLN A 49 -42.55 -5.14 -0.28
N PRO A 50 -42.62 -6.47 -0.49
CA PRO A 50 -41.48 -7.23 -0.95
C PRO A 50 -40.96 -6.61 -2.25
N PRO A 51 -39.65 -6.32 -2.35
CA PRO A 51 -39.10 -5.64 -3.51
C PRO A 51 -39.43 -6.46 -4.76
N ALA A 52 -40.08 -5.82 -5.73
CA ALA A 52 -40.32 -6.40 -7.04
C ALA A 52 -39.00 -6.98 -7.57
N LYS A 53 -39.03 -8.20 -8.11
CA LYS A 53 -37.86 -8.90 -8.67
C LYS A 53 -37.21 -8.00 -9.73
N SER A 54 -36.23 -7.22 -9.29
CA SER A 54 -35.41 -6.36 -10.12
C SER A 54 -34.78 -7.24 -11.18
N LYS A 55 -35.10 -6.99 -12.46
CA LYS A 55 -34.34 -7.57 -13.57
C LYS A 55 -32.94 -7.01 -13.44
N MET A 56 -32.04 -7.77 -12.82
CA MET A 56 -30.62 -7.42 -12.74
C MET A 56 -30.14 -7.11 -14.15
N ALA A 57 -29.41 -6.00 -14.32
CA ALA A 57 -28.82 -5.65 -15.60
C ALA A 57 -27.84 -6.76 -16.00
N VAL A 58 -28.25 -7.60 -16.95
CA VAL A 58 -27.41 -8.67 -17.49
C VAL A 58 -26.53 -8.08 -18.58
N ARG A 59 -25.23 -8.33 -18.48
CA ARG A 59 -24.25 -7.91 -19.48
C ARG A 59 -24.57 -8.60 -20.82
N THR A 60 -24.58 -7.85 -21.92
CA THR A 60 -24.89 -8.38 -23.26
C THR A 60 -23.65 -8.86 -24.01
N LEU A 61 -22.48 -8.31 -23.71
CA LEU A 61 -21.22 -8.68 -24.34
C LEU A 61 -20.49 -9.77 -23.54
N PRO A 62 -19.95 -10.80 -24.21
CA PRO A 62 -19.19 -11.84 -23.54
C PRO A 62 -17.90 -11.26 -22.96
N GLN A 63 -17.54 -11.73 -21.77
CA GLN A 63 -16.23 -11.44 -21.16
C GLN A 63 -15.23 -12.53 -21.53
N GLN A 64 -13.95 -12.19 -21.53
CA GLN A 64 -12.86 -13.11 -21.84
C GLN A 64 -11.79 -13.10 -20.75
N GLY A 65 -11.06 -14.21 -20.64
CA GLY A 65 -9.97 -14.38 -19.68
C GLY A 65 -10.45 -14.23 -18.24
N SER A 66 -9.59 -13.68 -17.37
CA SER A 66 -9.90 -13.48 -15.95
C SER A 66 -10.93 -12.40 -15.68
N THR A 67 -11.38 -11.65 -16.70
CA THR A 67 -12.54 -10.76 -16.49
C THR A 67 -13.86 -11.52 -16.53
N ALA A 68 -13.89 -12.70 -17.17
CA ALA A 68 -15.04 -13.58 -17.13
C ALA A 68 -15.15 -14.24 -15.76
N LEU A 69 -16.31 -14.07 -15.11
CA LEU A 69 -16.60 -14.70 -13.84
C LEU A 69 -16.89 -16.19 -14.04
N LYS A 70 -16.49 -17.03 -13.08
CA LYS A 70 -16.88 -18.45 -13.10
C LYS A 70 -18.39 -18.61 -12.92
N ASP A 71 -18.96 -17.81 -12.03
CA ASP A 71 -20.39 -17.65 -11.83
C ASP A 71 -20.78 -16.21 -12.21
N PRO A 72 -21.57 -15.98 -13.27
CA PRO A 72 -22.02 -14.64 -13.64
C PRO A 72 -22.82 -13.91 -12.55
N ALA A 73 -23.39 -14.64 -11.58
CA ALA A 73 -24.17 -14.08 -10.48
C ALA A 73 -23.33 -13.69 -9.26
N SER A 74 -22.06 -14.10 -9.19
CA SER A 74 -21.25 -13.88 -7.98
C SER A 74 -19.75 -13.74 -8.23
N ILE A 75 -19.06 -13.07 -7.29
CA ILE A 75 -17.61 -12.97 -7.25
C ILE A 75 -17.15 -13.61 -5.94
N LYS A 76 -16.37 -14.67 -6.01
CA LYS A 76 -15.80 -15.30 -4.82
C LYS A 76 -14.60 -14.50 -4.31
N ILE A 77 -14.68 -14.04 -3.07
CA ILE A 77 -13.58 -13.44 -2.31
C ILE A 77 -12.92 -14.55 -1.49
N ALA A 78 -11.66 -14.87 -1.80
CA ALA A 78 -10.87 -15.87 -1.10
C ALA A 78 -10.30 -15.34 0.22
N ALA A 79 -9.93 -14.05 0.27
CA ALA A 79 -9.50 -13.38 1.50
C ALA A 79 -9.89 -11.90 1.50
N ASN A 80 -10.24 -11.41 2.68
CA ASN A 80 -10.55 -10.02 2.98
C ASN A 80 -9.87 -9.65 4.31
N PRO A 81 -8.54 -9.48 4.33
CA PRO A 81 -7.84 -9.08 5.54
C PRO A 81 -8.07 -7.59 5.86
N ASP A 82 -7.92 -7.24 7.13
CA ASP A 82 -7.89 -5.84 7.55
C ASP A 82 -6.75 -5.10 6.85
N VAL A 83 -6.96 -3.81 6.58
CA VAL A 83 -5.96 -2.93 5.99
C VAL A 83 -4.95 -2.49 7.05
N ALA A 84 -3.66 -2.57 6.76
CA ALA A 84 -2.60 -2.03 7.60
C ALA A 84 -2.65 -0.49 7.64
N ASP A 85 -2.07 0.10 8.69
CA ASP A 85 -1.95 1.54 8.73
C ASP A 85 -1.01 2.04 7.63
N PHE A 86 -1.41 3.12 6.96
CA PHE A 86 -0.59 3.74 5.92
C PHE A 86 0.69 4.32 6.52
N GLY A 87 1.83 3.96 5.92
CA GLY A 87 3.15 4.50 6.28
C GLY A 87 3.26 6.00 6.01
N CYS A 88 4.25 6.67 6.58
CA CYS A 88 4.42 8.12 6.41
C CYS A 88 4.67 8.50 4.95
N CYS A 89 5.47 7.73 4.21
CA CYS A 89 5.67 7.97 2.78
C CYS A 89 4.39 7.75 1.97
N GLN A 90 3.58 6.74 2.28
CA GLN A 90 2.29 6.53 1.59
C GLN A 90 1.33 7.68 1.86
N LYS A 91 1.23 8.13 3.12
CA LYS A 91 0.43 9.32 3.50
C LYS A 91 0.90 10.57 2.77
N CYS A 92 2.21 10.77 2.67
CA CYS A 92 2.81 11.90 1.95
C CYS A 92 2.49 11.85 0.45
N LEU A 93 2.70 10.69 -0.20
CA LEU A 93 2.36 10.50 -1.61
C LEU A 93 0.88 10.81 -1.87
N ILE A 94 -0.04 10.24 -1.08
CA ILE A 94 -1.47 10.49 -1.22
C ILE A 94 -1.77 11.98 -1.05
N CYS A 95 -1.23 12.62 0.00
CA CYS A 95 -1.42 14.05 0.25
C CYS A 95 -0.96 14.92 -0.94
N CYS A 96 0.23 14.65 -1.48
CA CYS A 96 0.79 15.38 -2.62
C CYS A 96 -0.01 15.17 -3.91
N PHE A 97 -0.44 13.94 -4.22
CA PHE A 97 -1.13 13.63 -5.48
C PHE A 97 -2.63 13.94 -5.46
N THR A 98 -3.26 14.00 -4.28
CA THR A 98 -4.71 14.22 -4.15
C THR A 98 -5.06 15.64 -3.70
N GLN A 99 -4.10 16.58 -3.77
CA GLN A 99 -4.26 17.98 -3.40
C GLN A 99 -4.74 18.17 -1.95
N GLY A 100 -4.10 17.48 -0.99
CA GLY A 100 -4.41 17.59 0.44
C GLY A 100 -5.35 16.52 0.99
N GLY A 101 -5.57 15.44 0.24
CA GLY A 101 -6.24 14.25 0.74
C GLY A 101 -5.37 13.42 1.68
N CYS A 102 -6.01 12.70 2.58
CA CYS A 102 -5.39 11.69 3.43
C CYS A 102 -5.98 10.33 3.13
N PRO A 103 -5.18 9.25 3.26
CA PRO A 103 -5.76 7.92 3.27
C PRO A 103 -6.76 7.76 4.43
N SER A 104 -7.88 7.11 4.14
CA SER A 104 -8.84 6.60 5.13
C SER A 104 -8.78 5.09 5.12
N LYS A 105 -8.35 4.51 6.24
CA LYS A 105 -8.29 3.06 6.43
C LYS A 105 -9.68 2.45 6.43
N GLU A 106 -10.66 3.15 7.00
CA GLU A 106 -12.05 2.72 7.13
C GLU A 106 -12.77 2.59 5.79
N ARG A 107 -12.34 3.38 4.80
CA ARG A 107 -12.86 3.33 3.42
C ARG A 107 -12.01 2.48 2.49
N SER A 108 -10.79 2.12 2.89
CA SER A 108 -9.88 1.31 2.10
C SER A 108 -10.16 -0.18 2.30
N TYR A 109 -9.88 -0.99 1.29
CA TYR A 109 -9.96 -2.45 1.40
C TYR A 109 -8.90 -3.12 0.51
N ILE A 110 -8.66 -4.39 0.77
CA ILE A 110 -7.88 -5.27 -0.09
C ILE A 110 -8.50 -6.67 -0.10
N TYR A 111 -8.75 -7.20 -1.28
CA TYR A 111 -9.35 -8.51 -1.51
C TYR A 111 -8.45 -9.39 -2.36
N VAL A 112 -8.37 -10.66 -1.99
CA VAL A 112 -7.98 -11.73 -2.91
C VAL A 112 -9.26 -12.30 -3.50
N ARG A 113 -9.45 -12.16 -4.81
CA ARG A 113 -10.57 -12.73 -5.56
C ARG A 113 -10.13 -14.03 -6.23
N GLU A 114 -11.09 -14.78 -6.75
CA GLU A 114 -10.82 -16.03 -7.48
C GLU A 114 -9.93 -15.89 -8.74
N ASN A 115 -9.80 -14.69 -9.29
CA ASN A 115 -9.10 -14.42 -10.56
C ASN A 115 -8.29 -13.11 -10.57
N SER A 116 -8.23 -12.40 -9.43
CA SER A 116 -7.53 -11.13 -9.31
C SER A 116 -7.17 -10.80 -7.86
N VAL A 117 -6.29 -9.83 -7.68
CA VAL A 117 -6.20 -9.04 -6.44
C VAL A 117 -6.83 -7.69 -6.71
N GLU A 118 -7.69 -7.25 -5.79
CA GLU A 118 -8.39 -5.98 -5.88
C GLU A 118 -8.16 -5.18 -4.60
N TYR A 119 -7.95 -3.88 -4.72
CA TYR A 119 -7.87 -3.00 -3.56
C TYR A 119 -8.40 -1.62 -3.88
N ASN A 120 -8.86 -0.94 -2.84
CA ASN A 120 -9.30 0.44 -2.90
C ASN A 120 -8.48 1.30 -1.94
N VAL A 121 -8.07 2.46 -2.43
CA VAL A 121 -7.48 3.52 -1.63
C VAL A 121 -8.58 4.53 -1.31
N GLY A 122 -9.12 4.44 -0.10
CA GLY A 122 -10.08 5.40 0.41
C GLY A 122 -9.40 6.72 0.73
N ILE A 123 -9.94 7.84 0.26
CA ILE A 123 -9.34 9.17 0.48
C ILE A 123 -10.34 10.09 1.16
N ARG A 124 -9.91 10.77 2.23
CA ARG A 124 -10.67 11.83 2.92
C ARG A 124 -9.94 13.16 2.83
N HIS A 125 -10.65 14.27 2.99
CA HIS A 125 -10.00 15.58 3.14
C HIS A 125 -9.37 15.70 4.53
N CYS A 126 -8.12 16.16 4.58
CA CYS A 126 -7.43 16.43 5.86
C CYS A 126 -7.18 17.91 6.11
N ILE A 127 -7.11 18.73 5.05
CA ILE A 127 -6.72 20.14 5.15
C ILE A 127 -7.94 21.05 4.98
N MET A 128 -8.98 20.62 4.27
CA MET A 128 -10.17 21.44 3.98
C MET A 128 -11.48 20.64 4.09
N GLU A 129 -11.83 20.13 5.26
CA GLU A 129 -13.15 19.52 5.50
C GLU A 129 -14.33 20.47 5.18
N ALA A 130 -14.09 21.79 5.17
CA ALA A 130 -15.15 22.79 4.99
C ALA A 130 -15.35 23.29 3.54
N CYS A 131 -14.49 22.97 2.56
CA CYS A 131 -14.47 23.69 1.28
C CYS A 131 -14.29 22.83 0.01
N GLY A 132 -14.77 21.59 -0.04
CA GLY A 132 -14.78 20.85 -1.31
C GLY A 132 -15.31 19.42 -1.25
N ASN A 133 -15.61 18.88 -2.44
CA ASN A 133 -15.91 17.47 -2.61
C ASN A 133 -14.66 16.65 -2.25
N PRO A 134 -14.79 15.56 -1.45
CA PRO A 134 -13.66 14.67 -1.19
C PRO A 134 -13.10 14.12 -2.51
N PRO A 135 -11.78 13.89 -2.61
CA PRO A 135 -11.23 13.23 -3.77
C PRO A 135 -11.92 11.86 -3.94
N PRO A 136 -12.17 11.41 -5.18
CA PRO A 136 -12.73 10.09 -5.40
C PRO A 136 -11.77 9.03 -4.87
N ASP A 137 -12.32 7.92 -4.36
CA ASP A 137 -11.48 6.77 -4.04
C ASP A 137 -10.93 6.16 -5.34
N HIS A 138 -9.81 5.46 -5.23
CA HIS A 138 -9.20 4.78 -6.35
C HIS A 138 -9.23 3.26 -6.14
N THR A 139 -9.93 2.55 -7.02
CA THR A 139 -9.97 1.08 -7.04
C THR A 139 -9.05 0.54 -8.13
N TYR A 140 -8.25 -0.45 -7.76
CA TYR A 140 -7.31 -1.13 -8.63
C TYR A 140 -7.60 -2.63 -8.63
N VAL A 141 -7.69 -3.21 -9.82
CA VAL A 141 -7.89 -4.65 -10.01
C VAL A 141 -6.75 -5.19 -10.86
N SER A 142 -5.99 -6.15 -10.33
CA SER A 142 -4.90 -6.82 -11.03
C SER A 142 -5.28 -8.27 -11.29
N TYR A 143 -5.66 -8.57 -12.53
CA TYR A 143 -6.11 -9.90 -12.95
C TYR A 143 -4.96 -10.87 -13.19
N PHE A 144 -5.13 -12.14 -12.79
CA PHE A 144 -4.09 -13.17 -12.87
C PHE A 144 -3.71 -13.63 -14.29
N ASP A 145 -4.39 -13.14 -15.32
CA ASP A 145 -4.08 -13.37 -16.73
C ASP A 145 -3.50 -12.13 -17.44
N ARG A 146 -3.16 -11.08 -16.70
CA ARG A 146 -2.53 -9.86 -17.21
C ARG A 146 -1.24 -9.57 -16.47
N ASN A 147 -0.41 -8.70 -17.05
CA ASN A 147 0.75 -8.12 -16.36
C ASN A 147 0.31 -7.50 -15.01
N PRO A 148 1.00 -7.73 -13.88
CA PRO A 148 2.28 -8.45 -13.69
C PRO A 148 2.18 -9.96 -13.48
N PHE A 149 1.00 -10.57 -13.57
CA PHE A 149 0.77 -11.99 -13.33
C PHE A 149 0.94 -12.92 -14.54
N VAL A 150 1.29 -12.35 -15.69
CA VAL A 150 1.74 -13.10 -16.86
C VAL A 150 3.14 -12.64 -17.21
N LEU A 151 4.02 -13.61 -17.41
CA LEU A 151 5.42 -13.38 -17.76
C LEU A 151 5.50 -12.58 -19.06
N SER A 152 6.06 -11.37 -18.99
CA SER A 152 6.41 -10.60 -20.18
C SER A 152 7.81 -11.02 -20.65
N PRO A 153 7.98 -11.43 -21.93
CA PRO A 153 9.27 -11.82 -22.48
C PRO A 153 10.14 -10.58 -22.77
N TYR A 154 10.52 -9.83 -21.73
CA TYR A 154 11.40 -8.67 -21.88
C TYR A 154 12.85 -9.08 -22.17
N CYS A 155 13.30 -10.20 -21.61
CA CYS A 155 14.52 -10.89 -22.02
C CYS A 155 14.22 -12.40 -22.05
N GLY A 156 14.74 -13.16 -23.01
CA GLY A 156 14.50 -14.61 -23.13
C GLY A 156 14.96 -15.44 -21.92
N CYS A 157 15.55 -14.80 -20.91
CA CYS A 157 15.98 -15.39 -19.65
C CYS A 157 14.97 -15.18 -18.51
N ASN A 158 13.93 -14.36 -18.68
CA ASN A 158 12.87 -14.23 -17.68
C ASN A 158 12.20 -15.60 -17.55
N LYS A 159 12.37 -16.25 -16.41
CA LYS A 159 11.72 -17.53 -16.08
C LYS A 159 11.08 -17.46 -14.71
N GLY A 160 10.16 -18.38 -14.51
CA GLY A 160 9.38 -18.49 -13.29
C GLY A 160 8.01 -17.86 -13.44
N ASP A 161 7.14 -18.27 -12.55
CA ASP A 161 5.78 -17.77 -12.49
C ASP A 161 5.73 -16.49 -11.67
N PRO A 162 4.94 -15.49 -12.08
CA PRO A 162 4.61 -14.38 -11.23
C PRO A 162 4.01 -14.85 -9.91
N GLN A 163 4.40 -14.20 -8.81
CA GLN A 163 4.00 -14.58 -7.46
C GLN A 163 3.78 -13.33 -6.61
N ILE A 164 2.87 -13.42 -5.66
CA ILE A 164 2.82 -12.46 -4.56
C ILE A 164 3.71 -13.02 -3.45
N ARG A 165 4.61 -12.21 -2.92
CA ARG A 165 5.61 -12.60 -1.92
C ARG A 165 5.61 -11.66 -0.74
N LEU A 166 6.16 -12.15 0.37
CA LEU A 166 6.54 -11.31 1.48
C LEU A 166 7.81 -10.54 1.11
N TYR A 167 7.80 -9.26 1.44
CA TYR A 167 8.92 -8.36 1.40
C TYR A 167 9.19 -7.86 2.81
N GLU A 168 10.42 -7.99 3.26
CA GLU A 168 10.83 -7.54 4.58
C GLU A 168 11.52 -6.17 4.46
N PRO A 169 10.93 -5.07 4.93
CA PRO A 169 11.60 -3.78 4.90
C PRO A 169 12.85 -3.79 5.78
N GLY A 170 13.83 -2.97 5.40
CA GLY A 170 15.11 -2.86 6.09
C GLY A 170 16.27 -2.88 5.12
N PHE A 171 17.46 -2.95 5.70
CA PHE A 171 18.71 -3.14 4.98
C PHE A 171 19.64 -4.03 5.81
N MET A 172 20.58 -4.71 5.18
CA MET A 172 21.67 -5.40 5.84
C MET A 172 22.78 -4.40 6.12
N CYS A 173 23.36 -4.42 7.32
CA CYS A 173 24.56 -3.70 7.76
C CYS A 173 25.47 -4.68 8.48
N CYS A 174 26.71 -4.87 8.03
CA CYS A 174 27.64 -5.86 8.61
C CYS A 174 27.04 -7.26 8.75
N CYS A 175 26.28 -7.70 7.73
CA CYS A 175 25.53 -8.96 7.73
C CYS A 175 24.45 -9.07 8.82
N MET A 176 24.16 -7.99 9.54
CA MET A 176 23.03 -7.88 10.46
C MET A 176 21.87 -7.17 9.77
N LYS A 177 20.65 -7.62 10.04
CA LYS A 177 19.44 -7.03 9.48
C LYS A 177 19.07 -5.81 10.32
N CYS A 178 19.15 -4.62 9.73
CA CYS A 178 18.68 -3.39 10.34
C CYS A 178 17.26 -3.08 9.86
N THR A 179 16.31 -3.04 10.80
CA THR A 179 14.89 -2.78 10.53
C THR A 179 14.44 -1.45 11.13
N ALA A 180 13.23 -1.00 10.76
CA ALA A 180 12.60 0.15 11.41
C ALA A 180 12.36 -0.06 12.91
N GLU A 181 12.20 -1.31 13.36
CA GLU A 181 12.01 -1.63 14.78
C GLU A 181 13.27 -1.30 15.60
N GLU A 182 14.43 -1.25 14.96
CA GLU A 182 15.72 -0.89 15.56
C GLU A 182 16.02 0.62 15.46
N GLY A 183 15.03 1.45 15.12
CA GLY A 183 15.14 2.92 15.16
C GLY A 183 15.66 3.58 13.88
N LEU A 184 15.84 2.83 12.79
CA LEU A 184 16.19 3.41 11.49
C LEU A 184 14.92 3.88 10.75
N CYS A 185 14.87 5.11 10.23
CA CYS A 185 13.72 5.56 9.41
C CYS A 185 13.70 4.82 8.07
N THR A 186 13.06 3.64 8.03
CA THR A 186 12.60 3.06 6.76
C THR A 186 11.19 3.59 6.50
N CYS A 187 11.14 4.82 6.02
CA CYS A 187 9.95 5.65 5.99
C CYS A 187 8.80 5.10 5.08
N LEU A 188 9.04 4.01 4.34
CA LEU A 188 8.05 3.37 3.46
C LEU A 188 7.22 2.27 4.14
N PHE A 189 7.80 1.41 4.98
CA PHE A 189 7.09 0.29 5.63
C PHE A 189 7.83 -0.15 6.90
N ASN A 190 7.13 -0.20 8.04
CA ASN A 190 7.71 -0.67 9.31
C ASN A 190 7.40 -2.16 9.58
N LYS A 191 6.68 -2.82 8.66
CA LYS A 191 6.23 -4.22 8.78
C LYS A 191 6.40 -4.94 7.45
N LYS A 192 6.40 -6.27 7.49
CA LYS A 192 6.38 -7.10 6.26
C LYS A 192 5.29 -6.61 5.32
N ALA A 193 5.61 -6.55 4.04
CA ALA A 193 4.73 -6.10 2.99
C ALA A 193 4.46 -7.22 1.97
N ALA A 194 3.26 -7.25 1.42
CA ALA A 194 2.96 -8.03 0.23
C ALA A 194 3.43 -7.28 -1.02
N VAL A 195 4.23 -7.96 -1.84
CA VAL A 195 4.73 -7.43 -3.12
C VAL A 195 4.44 -8.40 -4.24
N ILE A 196 4.27 -7.87 -5.44
CA ILE A 196 4.09 -8.66 -6.66
C ILE A 196 5.44 -8.80 -7.35
N THR A 197 5.86 -10.04 -7.55
CA THR A 197 7.09 -10.40 -8.27
C THR A 197 6.72 -10.99 -9.62
N PRO A 198 7.14 -10.37 -10.74
CA PRO A 198 6.74 -10.83 -12.08
C PRO A 198 7.55 -12.04 -12.60
N PHE A 199 8.63 -12.43 -11.93
CA PHE A 199 9.48 -13.55 -12.33
C PHE A 199 10.43 -13.96 -11.20
N ASP A 200 10.92 -15.19 -11.26
CA ASP A 200 11.93 -15.75 -10.35
C ASP A 200 13.36 -15.44 -10.79
N THR A 201 13.55 -15.23 -12.09
CA THR A 201 14.83 -14.90 -12.70
C THR A 201 14.64 -13.74 -13.66
N TYR A 202 15.64 -12.87 -13.72
CA TYR A 202 15.66 -11.71 -14.62
C TYR A 202 16.93 -11.75 -15.49
N CYS A 203 17.11 -10.75 -16.35
CA CYS A 203 18.23 -10.57 -17.28
C CYS A 203 19.53 -11.33 -16.91
N CYS A 204 20.07 -12.09 -17.88
CA CYS A 204 21.23 -12.96 -17.73
C CYS A 204 21.02 -14.14 -16.75
N CYS A 205 19.79 -14.65 -16.62
CA CYS A 205 19.43 -15.77 -15.73
C CYS A 205 19.73 -15.50 -14.24
N CYS A 206 19.83 -14.22 -13.86
CA CYS A 206 20.08 -13.84 -12.47
C CYS A 206 18.83 -14.13 -11.62
N PRO A 207 18.98 -14.76 -10.45
CA PRO A 207 17.85 -14.89 -9.51
C PRO A 207 17.30 -13.51 -9.13
N ASN A 208 15.97 -13.35 -9.17
CA ASN A 208 15.25 -12.19 -8.65
C ASN A 208 15.16 -12.25 -7.11
N LYS A 209 16.31 -12.39 -6.47
CA LYS A 209 16.47 -12.38 -5.02
C LYS A 209 17.75 -11.65 -4.65
N THR A 210 17.69 -10.84 -3.61
CA THR A 210 18.86 -10.23 -2.98
C THR A 210 19.67 -11.34 -2.32
N LYS A 211 21.00 -11.21 -2.38
CA LYS A 211 21.92 -12.05 -1.59
C LYS A 211 22.78 -11.08 -0.80
N ALA A 212 23.04 -11.37 0.47
CA ALA A 212 23.75 -10.46 1.37
C ALA A 212 25.11 -10.00 0.79
N CYS A 213 25.77 -10.86 0.00
CA CYS A 213 27.11 -10.60 -0.54
C CYS A 213 27.17 -10.35 -2.06
N CYS A 214 26.04 -10.05 -2.72
CA CYS A 214 26.00 -9.98 -4.19
C CYS A 214 26.52 -8.67 -4.81
N PHE A 215 26.90 -7.68 -4.02
CA PHE A 215 27.50 -6.43 -4.51
C PHE A 215 28.97 -6.45 -4.13
N GLY A 216 29.83 -6.82 -5.09
CA GLY A 216 31.25 -7.09 -4.87
C GLY A 216 31.99 -6.01 -4.09
N LEU A 217 33.08 -6.46 -3.44
CA LEU A 217 34.02 -5.69 -2.60
C LEU A 217 33.51 -5.32 -1.20
N GLY A 218 33.29 -6.31 -0.33
CA GLY A 218 33.18 -6.07 1.13
C GLY A 218 31.91 -5.31 1.59
N ASN A 219 30.91 -5.17 0.70
CA ASN A 219 29.65 -4.50 1.04
C ASN A 219 28.76 -5.40 1.91
N CYS A 220 29.07 -5.35 3.19
CA CYS A 220 28.20 -5.61 4.33
C CYS A 220 26.88 -4.79 4.33
N PHE A 221 26.61 -4.01 3.29
CA PHE A 221 25.52 -3.04 3.17
C PHE A 221 24.65 -3.35 1.95
N GLY A 222 23.34 -3.49 2.13
CA GLY A 222 22.43 -3.70 1.00
C GLY A 222 21.00 -4.02 1.40
N PRO A 223 20.10 -4.36 0.46
CA PRO A 223 18.76 -4.81 0.80
C PRO A 223 18.78 -6.09 1.64
N VAL A 224 17.74 -6.31 2.46
CA VAL A 224 17.56 -7.55 3.25
C VAL A 224 17.70 -8.77 2.33
N GLU A 225 18.50 -9.76 2.74
CA GLU A 225 18.71 -10.98 1.98
C GLU A 225 17.40 -11.76 1.76
N GLY A 226 17.24 -12.36 0.58
CA GLY A 226 16.05 -13.14 0.22
C GLY A 226 14.90 -12.32 -0.37
N ASN A 227 14.86 -11.01 -0.13
CA ASN A 227 13.86 -10.12 -0.76
C ASN A 227 13.97 -10.13 -2.29
N PRO A 228 12.86 -9.93 -3.01
CA PRO A 228 12.92 -9.72 -4.46
C PRO A 228 13.67 -8.44 -4.81
N ARG A 229 14.36 -8.43 -5.96
CA ARG A 229 15.02 -7.23 -6.51
C ARG A 229 14.07 -6.42 -7.39
N TRP A 230 13.27 -7.14 -8.18
CA TRP A 230 12.28 -6.62 -9.10
C TRP A 230 10.90 -7.01 -8.60
N PHE A 231 10.17 -6.02 -8.12
CA PHE A 231 8.83 -6.19 -7.59
C PHE A 231 8.07 -4.87 -7.66
N SER A 232 6.76 -4.97 -7.52
CA SER A 232 5.86 -3.83 -7.31
C SER A 232 5.14 -4.00 -5.98
N TYR A 233 4.99 -2.94 -5.22
CA TYR A 233 4.20 -2.99 -3.99
C TYR A 233 2.71 -3.15 -4.31
N VAL A 234 2.02 -3.97 -3.52
CA VAL A 234 0.57 -3.82 -3.39
C VAL A 234 0.33 -2.51 -2.64
N PHE A 235 -0.33 -1.53 -3.25
CA PHE A 235 -0.32 -0.18 -2.68
C PHE A 235 -1.01 -0.14 -1.30
N VAL A 236 -2.16 -0.81 -1.16
CA VAL A 236 -2.80 -1.04 0.14
C VAL A 236 -2.23 -2.31 0.74
N GLN A 237 -1.64 -2.22 1.92
CA GLN A 237 -1.03 -3.38 2.57
C GLN A 237 -2.04 -4.04 3.53
N PRO A 238 -2.11 -5.37 3.59
CA PRO A 238 -2.88 -6.08 4.61
C PRO A 238 -2.19 -5.96 5.98
N GLN A 239 -2.97 -5.97 7.05
CA GLN A 239 -2.47 -5.99 8.42
C GLN A 239 -1.66 -7.27 8.71
N ASP A 240 -2.10 -8.40 8.14
CA ASP A 240 -1.39 -9.68 8.13
C ASP A 240 -0.99 -10.02 6.68
N ALA A 241 0.26 -9.71 6.35
CA ALA A 241 0.81 -9.96 5.02
C ALA A 241 1.03 -11.45 4.74
N GLU A 242 1.29 -12.27 5.76
CA GLU A 242 1.54 -13.71 5.58
C GLU A 242 0.28 -14.44 5.15
N THR A 243 -0.83 -14.22 5.88
CA THR A 243 -2.13 -14.79 5.55
C THR A 243 -2.62 -14.32 4.19
N PHE A 244 -2.41 -13.03 3.87
CA PHE A 244 -2.75 -12.49 2.55
C PHE A 244 -1.95 -13.17 1.41
N VAL A 245 -0.62 -13.29 1.57
CA VAL A 245 0.25 -13.92 0.57
C VAL A 245 -0.12 -15.40 0.36
N ALA A 246 -0.43 -16.12 1.44
CA ALA A 246 -0.86 -17.51 1.36
C ALA A 246 -2.16 -17.65 0.56
N ALA A 247 -3.19 -16.87 0.90
CA ALA A 247 -4.47 -16.87 0.19
C ALA A 247 -4.33 -16.45 -1.28
N ALA A 248 -3.52 -15.43 -1.56
CA ALA A 248 -3.23 -14.99 -2.92
C ALA A 248 -2.53 -16.08 -3.74
N SER A 249 -1.56 -16.78 -3.15
CA SER A 249 -0.84 -17.88 -3.81
C SER A 249 -1.76 -19.06 -4.13
N GLU A 250 -2.68 -19.40 -3.22
CA GLU A 250 -3.70 -20.41 -3.46
C GLU A 250 -4.64 -20.01 -4.60
N ALA A 251 -5.18 -18.78 -4.56
CA ALA A 251 -6.07 -18.27 -5.61
C ALA A 251 -5.40 -18.24 -6.99
N MET A 252 -4.14 -17.81 -7.06
CA MET A 252 -3.35 -17.84 -8.29
C MET A 252 -3.12 -19.28 -8.80
N THR A 253 -2.81 -20.21 -7.91
CA THR A 253 -2.62 -21.63 -8.26
C THR A 253 -3.91 -22.26 -8.78
N ALA A 254 -5.03 -22.01 -8.09
CA ALA A 254 -6.36 -22.47 -8.49
C ALA A 254 -6.77 -21.88 -9.84
N HIS A 255 -6.46 -20.60 -10.09
CA HIS A 255 -6.72 -19.95 -11.37
C HIS A 255 -5.93 -20.60 -12.52
N ARG A 256 -4.65 -20.93 -12.30
CA ARG A 256 -3.81 -21.60 -13.32
C ARG A 256 -4.30 -23.01 -13.66
N ARG A 257 -4.73 -23.79 -12.65
CA ARG A 257 -5.24 -25.16 -12.85
C ARG A 257 -6.58 -25.21 -13.59
N GLY A 258 -7.35 -24.13 -13.55
CA GLY A 258 -8.65 -24.03 -14.21
C GLY A 258 -8.62 -23.50 -15.65
N LYS A 259 -7.43 -23.20 -16.19
CA LYS A 259 -7.22 -22.91 -17.61
C LYS A 259 -6.92 -24.20 -18.37
#